data_AF-A0AAN9QRS6-F1
#
_entry.id   AF-A0AAN9QRS6-F1
#
_cell.length_a   1.000
_cell.length_b   1.000
_cell.length_c   1.000
_cell.angle_alpha   90.00
_cell.angle_beta   90.00
_cell.angle_gamma   90.00
#
_symmetry.space_group_name_H-M   'P 1'
#
loop_
_entity.id
_entity.type
_entity.pdbx_description
1 polymer ?
#
loop_
_entity_poly.entity_id
_entity_poly.type
_entity_poly.pdbx_seq_one_letter_code
_entity_poly.pdbx_strand_id
1 'polypeptide(L)'
;MAVSPPRYRSALACSFFCLFFLALCTPLTAATDFAGSACLGVSPAHFAGSLTQVITAIKQLTSILSRFSTPFADFRLATAVADCLDLLDLSSDVLSWALSASQNPKGRHNSTGKLSSDLRTWLSAVLSHPQTCMDGFEGTNGIVKSLVSAGIGEVVSLVEQLLAQVVPVDDDFDASKGQIPSWVKPRERKLLQSIGVSPDAVVALDGSGNYARIMDAVLAAPDYSMKRFVIHIKKGVYVENVEIKKKKWNIMMVGDGIDATVISGNRSFIDGWTTFRSSTFAVSGRGFIARDISFQNTAGPEKHQAVALRSDSDLSVFYRCGILGFQDSLYTHTMRQFFRECRITGTVDFIFGDATAVFQNCLIQAKKGLPNQKNTITAHGRKDPNEPTGFSFQFCNVTADSDLAPLVSTTQTYLGRPWKTYSRTVFMQSFMSELIRPEGWLEWNGNFALDTLYYAEYLNTGAGAGIANRVKWRGYHAFNDSSQVSNFTVAQFIEGNLWLPSTGVTYTAAFTV
;
A
#
# COMPACT_ATOMS: atom_id res chain seq x y z
N MET A 1 69.46 24.26 41.44
CA MET A 1 70.69 23.67 42.03
C MET A 1 70.44 22.18 42.16
N ALA A 2 70.72 21.38 41.13
CA ALA A 2 72.03 20.88 40.74
C ALA A 2 72.42 19.63 41.57
N VAL A 3 72.84 18.59 40.81
CA VAL A 3 73.82 17.55 41.15
C VAL A 3 73.29 16.21 41.68
N SER A 4 73.26 15.23 40.77
CA SER A 4 73.40 13.76 40.92
C SER A 4 74.77 13.37 41.55
N PRO A 5 75.25 12.11 41.55
CA PRO A 5 74.79 10.77 41.99
C PRO A 5 75.75 10.24 43.11
N PRO A 6 75.92 8.91 43.37
CA PRO A 6 76.92 8.15 42.60
C PRO A 6 76.56 6.67 42.30
N ARG A 7 77.35 6.13 41.36
CA ARG A 7 77.34 4.78 40.76
C ARG A 7 78.32 3.82 41.47
N TYR A 8 78.22 2.55 41.04
CA TYR A 8 79.22 1.44 40.99
C TYR A 8 78.99 0.33 42.05
N ARG A 9 79.13 -0.97 41.77
CA ARG A 9 79.70 -1.74 40.63
C ARG A 9 79.28 -3.22 40.72
N SER A 10 79.01 -3.82 39.55
CA SER A 10 79.34 -5.19 39.08
C SER A 10 79.14 -6.45 39.95
N ALA A 11 78.38 -7.42 39.41
CA ALA A 11 78.86 -8.80 39.22
C ALA A 11 78.09 -9.54 38.10
N LEU A 12 78.87 -10.17 37.21
CA LEU A 12 78.56 -11.14 36.14
C LEU A 12 77.84 -12.39 36.69
N ALA A 13 77.19 -13.31 35.96
CA ALA A 13 76.81 -13.54 34.56
C ALA A 13 75.88 -14.79 34.54
N CYS A 14 74.97 -14.91 33.57
CA CYS A 14 74.73 -16.12 32.75
C CYS A 14 73.43 -16.02 31.91
N SER A 15 73.63 -15.84 30.60
CA SER A 15 73.15 -16.73 29.53
C SER A 15 71.65 -16.94 29.21
N PHE A 16 71.33 -16.57 27.96
CA PHE A 16 70.41 -17.20 26.98
C PHE A 16 68.88 -17.02 27.13
N PHE A 17 68.25 -16.20 26.26
CA PHE A 17 67.72 -16.63 24.96
C PHE A 17 67.09 -15.42 24.21
N CYS A 18 67.47 -15.23 22.94
CA CYS A 18 66.85 -14.28 22.01
C CYS A 18 65.48 -14.78 21.55
N LEU A 19 64.51 -13.88 21.40
CA LEU A 19 63.49 -13.97 20.33
C LEU A 19 62.97 -12.56 20.00
N PHE A 20 63.39 -12.08 18.82
CA PHE A 20 62.85 -10.92 18.11
C PHE A 20 61.41 -11.23 17.66
N PHE A 21 60.47 -10.31 17.87
CA PHE A 21 59.25 -10.25 17.06
C PHE A 21 59.08 -8.83 16.50
N LEU A 22 59.10 -8.77 15.17
CA LEU A 22 58.84 -7.60 14.34
C LEU A 22 57.40 -7.11 14.51
N ALA A 23 57.24 -5.82 14.80
CA ALA A 23 55.96 -5.13 14.69
C ALA A 23 55.66 -4.85 13.21
N LEU A 24 54.74 -5.62 12.62
CA LEU A 24 54.12 -5.32 11.34
C LEU A 24 52.85 -4.50 11.60
N CYS A 25 52.87 -3.23 11.16
CA CYS A 25 51.67 -2.41 10.97
C CYS A 25 50.67 -3.17 10.09
N THR A 26 49.51 -3.48 10.64
CA THR A 26 48.32 -3.83 9.85
C THR A 26 47.39 -2.62 9.84
N PRO A 27 46.82 -2.24 8.67
CA PRO A 27 45.86 -1.16 8.61
C PRO A 27 44.59 -1.60 9.32
N LEU A 28 44.05 -0.73 10.18
CA LEU A 28 42.74 -0.88 10.79
C LEU A 28 41.68 -0.77 9.68
N THR A 29 41.37 -1.86 8.98
CA THR A 29 40.12 -1.94 8.22
C THR A 29 39.01 -2.20 9.22
N ALA A 30 38.36 -1.12 9.66
CA ALA A 30 37.07 -1.21 10.32
C ALA A 30 36.07 -1.79 9.31
N ALA A 31 35.97 -3.12 9.27
CA ALA A 31 34.85 -3.80 8.64
C ALA A 31 33.61 -3.46 9.48
N THR A 32 32.86 -2.45 9.05
CA THR A 32 31.49 -2.29 9.54
C THR A 32 30.71 -3.44 8.95
N ASP A 33 30.47 -4.48 9.75
CA ASP A 33 29.47 -5.50 9.46
C ASP A 33 28.11 -4.82 9.29
N PHE A 34 27.79 -4.44 8.05
CA PHE A 34 26.46 -4.01 7.64
C PHE A 34 25.55 -5.24 7.74
N ALA A 35 24.96 -5.42 8.91
CA ALA A 35 23.91 -6.41 9.17
C ALA A 35 22.63 -6.05 8.37
N GLY A 36 22.70 -6.24 7.05
CA GLY A 36 21.68 -5.92 6.03
C GLY A 36 22.03 -6.47 4.64
N SER A 37 23.24 -7.01 4.45
CA SER A 37 23.69 -7.55 3.16
C SER A 37 22.90 -8.77 2.67
N ALA A 38 22.23 -9.52 3.55
CA ALA A 38 21.56 -10.77 3.17
C ALA A 38 20.31 -10.57 2.30
N CYS A 39 19.64 -9.42 2.38
CA CYS A 39 18.45 -9.13 1.56
C CYS A 39 18.76 -8.37 0.26
N LEU A 40 20.02 -8.01 0.01
CA LEU A 40 20.43 -7.29 -1.18
C LEU A 40 21.26 -8.23 -2.07
N GLY A 41 20.90 -8.31 -3.35
CA GLY A 41 21.67 -9.02 -4.36
C GLY A 41 22.95 -8.30 -4.78
N VAL A 42 23.23 -7.13 -4.19
CA VAL A 42 24.39 -6.28 -4.43
C VAL A 42 24.97 -5.77 -3.11
N SER A 43 26.14 -5.13 -3.15
CA SER A 43 26.69 -4.50 -1.93
C SER A 43 25.79 -3.35 -1.44
N PRO A 44 25.67 -3.13 -0.12
CA PRO A 44 24.89 -2.01 0.43
C PRO A 44 25.32 -0.65 -0.13
N ALA A 45 26.61 -0.45 -0.41
CA ALA A 45 27.12 0.77 -1.03
C ALA A 45 26.63 0.95 -2.47
N HIS A 46 26.58 -0.13 -3.27
CA HIS A 46 26.03 -0.10 -4.62
C HIS A 46 24.53 0.22 -4.58
N PHE A 47 23.77 -0.44 -3.71
CA PHE A 47 22.34 -0.19 -3.53
C PHE A 47 22.04 1.26 -3.13
N ALA A 48 22.81 1.80 -2.17
CA ALA A 48 22.71 3.21 -1.77
C ALA A 48 23.06 4.18 -2.92
N GLY A 49 24.01 3.82 -3.77
CA GLY A 49 24.34 4.55 -5.00
C GLY A 49 23.16 4.58 -5.98
N SER A 50 22.56 3.42 -6.26
CA SER A 50 21.37 3.30 -7.12
C SER A 50 20.17 4.09 -6.57
N LEU A 51 19.91 4.03 -5.25
CA LEU A 51 18.91 4.88 -4.59
C LEU A 51 19.15 6.37 -4.84
N THR A 52 20.39 6.82 -4.68
CA THR A 52 20.78 8.23 -4.88
C THR A 52 20.60 8.67 -6.34
N GLN A 53 20.85 7.76 -7.29
CA GLN A 53 20.61 8.00 -8.71
C GLN A 53 19.12 8.23 -9.00
N VAL A 54 18.24 7.36 -8.47
CA VAL A 54 16.78 7.52 -8.61
C VAL A 54 16.31 8.85 -8.01
N ILE A 55 16.75 9.19 -6.79
CA ILE A 55 16.41 10.45 -6.13
C ILE A 55 16.85 11.66 -6.99
N THR A 56 18.00 11.57 -7.64
CA THR A 56 18.51 12.64 -8.52
C THR A 56 17.64 12.80 -9.77
N ALA A 57 17.28 11.69 -10.43
CA ALA A 57 16.39 11.69 -11.59
C ALA A 57 15.01 12.27 -11.25
N ILE A 58 14.44 11.89 -10.10
CA ILE A 58 13.19 12.45 -9.60
C ILE A 58 13.30 13.96 -9.37
N LYS A 59 14.37 14.45 -8.74
CA LYS A 59 14.58 15.90 -8.51
C LYS A 59 14.66 16.69 -9.82
N GLN A 60 15.34 16.15 -10.82
CA GLN A 60 15.41 16.78 -12.16
C GLN A 60 14.02 16.86 -12.80
N LEU A 61 13.27 15.76 -12.75
CA LEU A 61 11.91 15.71 -13.27
C LEU A 61 10.96 16.68 -12.55
N THR A 62 11.02 16.75 -11.22
CA THR A 62 10.27 17.72 -10.41
C THR A 62 10.60 19.16 -10.80
N SER A 63 11.87 19.47 -11.08
CA SER A 63 12.31 20.80 -11.55
C SER A 63 11.76 21.16 -12.93
N ILE A 64 11.54 20.17 -13.80
CA ILE A 64 10.88 20.39 -15.10
C ILE A 64 9.38 20.65 -14.89
N LEU A 65 8.71 19.79 -14.13
CA LEU A 65 7.27 19.87 -13.86
C LEU A 65 6.86 21.16 -13.15
N SER A 66 7.68 21.65 -12.22
CA SER A 66 7.38 22.87 -11.46
C SER A 66 7.25 24.11 -12.34
N ARG A 67 7.87 24.12 -13.54
CA ARG A 67 7.72 25.20 -14.53
C ARG A 67 6.32 25.28 -15.14
N PHE A 68 5.55 24.20 -15.05
CA PHE A 68 4.18 24.10 -15.56
C PHE A 68 3.13 24.29 -14.47
N SER A 69 3.55 24.49 -13.21
CA SER A 69 2.67 24.88 -12.10
C SER A 69 2.28 26.36 -12.26
N THR A 70 1.46 26.66 -13.27
CA THR A 70 1.04 28.03 -13.60
C THR A 70 -0.43 28.26 -13.24
N PRO A 71 -0.78 29.44 -12.71
CA PRO A 71 -2.16 29.77 -12.33
C PRO A 71 -3.10 29.98 -13.54
N PHE A 72 -2.56 30.03 -14.76
CA PHE A 72 -3.33 30.20 -16.00
C PHE A 72 -3.51 28.89 -16.79
N ALA A 73 -3.04 27.76 -16.27
CA ALA A 73 -3.30 26.46 -16.88
C ALA A 73 -4.79 26.10 -16.74
N ASP A 74 -5.31 25.33 -17.70
CA ASP A 74 -6.61 24.65 -17.56
C ASP A 74 -6.63 23.86 -16.24
N PHE A 75 -7.77 23.87 -15.54
CA PHE A 75 -7.96 23.21 -14.25
C PHE A 75 -7.45 21.76 -14.23
N ARG A 76 -7.74 20.99 -15.29
CA ARG A 76 -7.33 19.59 -15.38
C ARG A 76 -5.81 19.48 -15.51
N LEU A 77 -5.19 20.33 -16.33
CA LEU A 77 -3.74 20.36 -16.48
C LEU A 77 -3.04 20.78 -15.18
N ALA A 78 -3.56 21.81 -14.50
CA ALA A 78 -3.03 22.25 -13.20
C ALA A 78 -3.10 21.12 -12.15
N THR A 79 -4.23 20.41 -12.12
CA THR A 79 -4.45 19.25 -11.23
C THR A 79 -3.47 18.11 -11.54
N ALA A 80 -3.27 17.78 -12.83
CA ALA A 80 -2.33 16.75 -13.26
C ALA A 80 -0.87 17.09 -12.88
N VAL A 81 -0.45 18.34 -13.07
CA VAL A 81 0.89 18.79 -12.66
C VAL A 81 1.05 18.70 -11.14
N ALA A 82 0.04 19.11 -10.37
CA ALA A 82 0.06 19.00 -8.91
C ALA A 82 0.12 17.54 -8.44
N ASP A 83 -0.59 16.62 -9.09
CA ASP A 83 -0.48 15.18 -8.81
C ASP A 83 0.94 14.68 -9.00
N CYS A 84 1.54 14.99 -10.15
CA CYS A 84 2.90 14.58 -10.45
C CYS A 84 3.90 15.09 -9.41
N LEU A 85 3.80 16.36 -9.01
CA LEU A 85 4.69 16.95 -8.01
C LEU A 85 4.53 16.27 -6.65
N ASP A 86 3.30 16.04 -6.19
CA ASP A 86 3.03 15.38 -4.91
C ASP A 86 3.50 13.91 -4.91
N LEU A 87 3.30 13.19 -6.02
CA LEU A 87 3.72 11.79 -6.20
C LEU A 87 5.25 11.65 -6.24
N LEU A 88 5.95 12.55 -6.93
CA LEU A 88 7.42 12.57 -6.98
C LEU A 88 8.04 12.97 -5.63
N ASP A 89 7.40 13.89 -4.91
CA ASP A 89 7.77 14.25 -3.54
C ASP A 89 7.53 13.09 -2.56
N LEU A 90 6.45 12.33 -2.72
CA LEU A 90 6.21 11.10 -1.96
C LEU A 90 7.27 10.04 -2.27
N SER A 91 7.60 9.81 -3.55
CA SER A 91 8.67 8.89 -3.96
C SER A 91 10.01 9.25 -3.33
N SER A 92 10.35 10.54 -3.27
CA SER A 92 11.61 11.01 -2.68
C SER A 92 11.71 10.68 -1.19
N ASP A 93 10.62 10.83 -0.43
CA ASP A 93 10.56 10.46 0.99
C ASP A 93 10.71 8.95 1.17
N VAL A 94 10.00 8.16 0.38
CA VAL A 94 10.04 6.69 0.43
C VAL A 94 11.44 6.17 0.10
N LEU A 95 12.11 6.72 -0.92
CA LEU A 95 13.50 6.38 -1.25
C LEU A 95 14.47 6.78 -0.12
N SER A 96 14.20 7.89 0.58
CA SER A 96 14.98 8.29 1.74
C SER A 96 14.80 7.34 2.92
N TRP A 97 13.60 6.77 3.12
CA TRP A 97 13.37 5.70 4.09
C TRP A 97 14.11 4.42 3.71
N ALA A 98 14.06 4.02 2.43
CA ALA A 98 14.81 2.86 1.92
C ALA A 98 16.33 3.02 2.14
N LEU A 99 16.87 4.21 1.85
CA LEU A 99 18.27 4.54 2.11
C LEU A 99 18.60 4.45 3.61
N SER A 100 17.77 5.04 4.47
CA SER A 100 17.98 4.98 5.92
C SER A 100 17.91 3.56 6.46
N ALA A 101 16.93 2.77 6.04
CA ALA A 101 16.73 1.40 6.50
C ALA A 101 17.83 0.45 5.99
N SER A 102 18.32 0.63 4.76
CA SER A 102 19.44 -0.16 4.23
C SER A 102 20.75 0.13 4.97
N GLN A 103 20.95 1.36 5.46
CA GLN A 103 22.12 1.73 6.24
C GLN A 103 22.02 1.32 7.72
N ASN A 104 20.82 1.34 8.30
CA ASN A 104 20.56 0.89 9.66
C ASN A 104 19.38 -0.09 9.74
N PRO A 105 19.61 -1.38 9.42
CA PRO A 105 18.54 -2.40 9.34
C PRO A 105 17.88 -2.73 10.68
N LYS A 106 18.53 -2.39 11.80
CA LYS A 106 17.98 -2.50 13.16
C LYS A 106 17.50 -1.16 13.70
N GLY A 107 17.33 -0.17 12.82
CA GLY A 107 16.83 1.15 13.15
C GLY A 107 15.48 1.06 13.85
N ARG A 108 15.33 1.85 14.93
CA ARG A 108 14.02 2.16 15.48
C ARG A 108 13.26 2.85 14.34
N HIS A 109 12.01 2.46 14.07
CA HIS A 109 11.13 3.01 13.01
C HIS A 109 11.11 2.28 11.65
N ASN A 110 11.83 1.17 11.46
CA ASN A 110 11.60 0.29 10.30
C ASN A 110 10.14 -0.20 10.25
N SER A 111 9.59 -0.49 9.06
CA SER A 111 8.14 -0.63 8.91
C SER A 111 7.59 -1.82 9.70
N THR A 112 7.86 -3.01 9.19
CA THR A 112 7.58 -4.28 9.87
C THR A 112 8.78 -4.78 10.66
N GLY A 113 9.96 -4.23 10.39
CA GLY A 113 11.24 -4.73 10.91
C GLY A 113 11.87 -5.81 10.03
N LYS A 114 11.19 -6.27 8.98
CA LYS A 114 11.76 -7.14 7.95
C LYS A 114 12.22 -6.30 6.76
N LEU A 115 13.53 -6.07 6.68
CA LEU A 115 14.12 -5.13 5.71
C LEU A 115 13.79 -5.47 4.24
N SER A 116 13.90 -6.73 3.81
CA SER A 116 13.58 -7.12 2.41
C SER A 116 12.14 -6.75 2.03
N SER A 117 11.18 -7.17 2.85
CA SER A 117 9.75 -6.91 2.66
C SER A 117 9.44 -5.42 2.62
N ASP A 118 10.01 -4.66 3.56
CA ASP A 118 9.82 -3.20 3.63
C ASP A 118 10.41 -2.51 2.40
N LEU A 119 11.64 -2.85 2.00
CA LEU A 119 12.28 -2.28 0.79
C LEU A 119 11.49 -2.59 -0.47
N ARG A 120 11.05 -3.84 -0.67
CA ARG A 120 10.25 -4.21 -1.86
C ARG A 120 8.92 -3.48 -1.90
N THR A 121 8.23 -3.37 -0.76
CA THR A 121 6.97 -2.62 -0.65
C THR A 121 7.16 -1.16 -1.03
N TRP A 122 8.19 -0.52 -0.48
CA TRP A 122 8.51 0.88 -0.73
C TRP A 122 8.93 1.14 -2.18
N LEU A 123 9.79 0.31 -2.74
CA LEU A 123 10.27 0.46 -4.11
C LEU A 123 9.15 0.19 -5.13
N SER A 124 8.24 -0.75 -4.88
CA SER A 124 7.04 -0.93 -5.70
C SER A 124 6.14 0.30 -5.66
N ALA A 125 5.93 0.92 -4.49
CA ALA A 125 5.18 2.19 -4.45
C ALA A 125 5.84 3.30 -5.27
N VAL A 126 7.17 3.43 -5.19
CA VAL A 126 7.95 4.39 -6.00
C VAL A 126 7.80 4.09 -7.50
N LEU A 127 7.65 2.83 -7.90
CA LEU A 127 7.43 2.42 -9.29
C LEU A 127 6.04 2.83 -9.80
N SER A 128 5.00 2.74 -8.97
CA SER A 128 3.62 3.08 -9.35
C SER A 128 3.37 4.61 -9.45
N HIS A 129 4.13 5.43 -8.69
CA HIS A 129 3.94 6.88 -8.63
C HIS A 129 4.15 7.62 -9.97
N PRO A 130 5.27 7.44 -10.71
CA PRO A 130 5.47 8.06 -12.03
C PRO A 130 4.36 7.70 -13.04
N GLN A 131 3.81 6.49 -12.95
CA GLN A 131 2.70 6.12 -13.81
C GLN A 131 1.42 6.88 -13.46
N THR A 132 1.10 6.97 -12.17
CA THR A 132 -0.09 7.71 -11.72
C THR A 132 -0.01 9.18 -12.14
N CYS A 133 1.20 9.76 -12.09
CA CYS A 133 1.49 11.07 -12.68
C CYS A 133 1.14 11.12 -14.18
N MET A 134 1.57 10.13 -14.96
CA MET A 134 1.27 10.06 -16.40
C MET A 134 -0.20 9.86 -16.73
N ASP A 135 -0.91 9.11 -15.90
CA ASP A 135 -2.36 8.87 -16.01
C ASP A 135 -3.14 10.16 -15.70
N GLY A 136 -2.65 11.00 -14.77
CA GLY A 136 -3.24 12.31 -14.46
C GLY A 136 -3.33 13.27 -15.64
N PHE A 137 -2.45 13.13 -16.65
CA PHE A 137 -2.51 13.95 -17.87
C PHE A 137 -3.56 13.49 -18.90
N GLU A 138 -4.30 12.42 -18.64
CA GLU A 138 -5.41 12.00 -19.51
C GLU A 138 -6.50 13.10 -19.61
N GLY A 139 -6.96 13.37 -20.83
CA GLY A 139 -7.90 14.46 -21.10
C GLY A 139 -7.28 15.86 -21.14
N THR A 140 -5.96 16.00 -21.05
CA THR A 140 -5.25 17.28 -21.30
C THR A 140 -4.81 17.41 -22.77
N ASN A 141 -4.21 18.55 -23.15
CA ASN A 141 -3.67 18.76 -24.50
C ASN A 141 -2.42 17.92 -24.85
N GLY A 142 -1.88 17.15 -23.89
CA GLY A 142 -0.78 16.21 -24.11
C GLY A 142 0.63 16.82 -24.21
N ILE A 143 0.78 18.15 -24.21
CA ILE A 143 2.08 18.82 -24.38
C ILE A 143 3.00 18.49 -23.20
N VAL A 144 2.54 18.72 -21.97
CA VAL A 144 3.33 18.46 -20.75
C VAL A 144 3.62 16.97 -20.61
N LYS A 145 2.61 16.11 -20.85
CA LYS A 145 2.76 14.65 -20.86
C LYS A 145 3.92 14.21 -21.78
N SER A 146 3.95 14.72 -23.00
CA SER A 146 4.99 14.39 -23.99
C SER A 146 6.37 14.86 -23.53
N LEU A 147 6.47 16.05 -22.96
CA LEU A 147 7.73 16.61 -22.48
C LEU A 147 8.34 15.81 -21.32
N VAL A 148 7.51 15.31 -20.40
CA VAL A 148 7.99 14.60 -19.20
C VAL A 148 8.10 13.08 -19.38
N SER A 149 7.57 12.54 -20.49
CA SER A 149 7.53 11.09 -20.77
C SER A 149 8.90 10.43 -20.68
N ALA A 150 9.94 11.06 -21.23
CA ALA A 150 11.30 10.50 -21.21
C ALA A 150 11.88 10.44 -19.79
N GLY A 151 11.75 11.52 -19.01
CA GLY A 151 12.22 11.56 -17.62
C GLY A 151 11.45 10.61 -16.70
N ILE A 152 10.13 10.47 -16.92
CA ILE A 152 9.33 9.45 -16.23
C ILE A 152 9.82 8.04 -16.59
N GLY A 153 10.08 7.77 -17.87
CA GLY A 153 10.59 6.47 -18.32
C GLY A 153 11.96 6.12 -17.72
N GLU A 154 12.84 7.11 -17.59
CA GLU A 154 14.13 6.96 -16.90
C GLU A 154 13.93 6.61 -15.41
N VAL A 155 13.09 7.34 -14.68
CA VAL A 155 12.79 7.05 -13.27
C VAL A 155 12.23 5.64 -13.11
N VAL A 156 11.27 5.25 -13.94
CA VAL A 156 10.67 3.89 -13.93
C VAL A 156 11.76 2.83 -14.12
N SER A 157 12.60 2.96 -15.14
CA SER A 157 13.66 1.97 -15.42
C SER A 157 14.69 1.86 -14.29
N LEU A 158 15.08 2.99 -13.69
CA LEU A 158 16.01 2.99 -12.55
C LEU A 158 15.39 2.31 -11.32
N VAL A 159 14.09 2.48 -11.09
CA VAL A 159 13.38 1.85 -9.96
C VAL A 159 13.19 0.36 -10.20
N GLU A 160 12.89 -0.09 -11.42
CA GLU A 160 12.83 -1.52 -11.78
C GLU A 160 14.18 -2.21 -11.49
N GLN A 161 15.29 -1.59 -11.93
CA GLN A 161 16.64 -2.08 -11.64
C GLN A 161 16.91 -2.13 -10.14
N LEU A 162 16.47 -1.13 -9.38
CA LEU A 162 16.64 -1.06 -7.94
C LEU A 162 15.81 -2.12 -7.21
N LEU A 163 14.58 -2.36 -7.65
CA LEU A 163 13.70 -3.40 -7.10
C LEU A 163 14.28 -4.80 -7.32
N ALA A 164 14.86 -5.06 -8.50
CA ALA A 164 15.54 -6.32 -8.81
C ALA A 164 16.79 -6.57 -7.94
N GLN A 165 17.37 -5.54 -7.32
CA GLN A 165 18.49 -5.69 -6.39
C GLN A 165 18.06 -6.18 -5.00
N VAL A 166 16.76 -6.20 -4.67
CA VAL A 166 16.27 -6.67 -3.36
C VAL A 166 15.77 -8.11 -3.48
N VAL A 167 16.46 -9.02 -2.81
CA VAL A 167 16.14 -10.46 -2.83
C VAL A 167 14.73 -10.67 -2.27
N PRO A 168 13.86 -11.47 -2.93
CA PRO A 168 12.57 -11.84 -2.38
C PRO A 168 12.71 -12.47 -0.98
N VAL A 169 11.68 -12.36 -0.16
CA VAL A 169 11.66 -13.09 1.11
C VAL A 169 11.57 -14.59 0.78
N ASP A 170 12.51 -15.40 1.26
CA ASP A 170 12.39 -16.86 1.19
C ASP A 170 11.22 -17.31 2.08
N ASP A 171 10.37 -18.19 1.53
CA ASP A 171 9.11 -18.70 2.09
C ASP A 171 9.26 -19.59 3.34
N ASP A 172 10.36 -19.51 4.09
CA ASP A 172 10.62 -20.36 5.25
C ASP A 172 9.96 -19.79 6.52
N PHE A 173 8.64 -19.59 6.45
CA PHE A 173 7.83 -19.24 7.62
C PHE A 173 7.29 -20.53 8.26
N ASP A 174 7.99 -21.01 9.28
CA ASP A 174 7.49 -22.02 10.21
C ASP A 174 6.28 -21.45 10.96
N ALA A 175 5.07 -21.77 10.46
CA ALA A 175 3.80 -21.37 11.03
C ALA A 175 3.62 -21.81 12.50
N SER A 176 4.49 -22.68 13.04
CA SER A 176 4.46 -23.13 14.43
C SER A 176 5.04 -22.12 15.45
N LYS A 177 5.68 -21.03 15.01
CA LYS A 177 6.30 -20.03 15.91
C LYS A 177 5.69 -18.64 15.79
N GLY A 178 4.42 -18.52 16.15
CA GLY A 178 3.74 -17.24 16.40
C GLY A 178 4.24 -16.53 17.67
N GLN A 179 5.55 -16.26 17.79
CA GLN A 179 6.07 -15.46 18.89
C GLN A 179 5.85 -13.97 18.59
N ILE A 180 4.99 -13.37 19.42
CA ILE A 180 4.71 -11.93 19.41
C ILE A 180 6.02 -11.18 19.72
N PRO A 181 6.43 -10.18 18.91
CA PRO A 181 7.66 -9.43 19.15
C PRO A 181 7.71 -8.81 20.55
N SER A 182 8.88 -8.85 21.18
CA SER A 182 9.07 -8.39 22.57
C SER A 182 8.85 -6.89 22.81
N TRP A 183 8.64 -6.11 21.74
CA TRP A 183 8.28 -4.69 21.82
C TRP A 183 6.77 -4.44 21.97
N VAL A 184 5.93 -5.47 21.79
CA VAL A 184 4.47 -5.39 21.98
C VAL A 184 4.16 -5.59 23.47
N LYS A 185 3.80 -4.50 24.16
CA LYS A 185 3.52 -4.56 25.60
C LYS A 185 2.20 -5.31 25.87
N PRO A 186 2.11 -6.15 26.92
CA PRO A 186 0.88 -6.90 27.26
C PRO A 186 -0.38 -6.04 27.48
N ARG A 187 -0.23 -4.74 27.77
CA ARG A 187 -1.35 -3.80 27.97
C ARG A 187 -2.02 -3.33 26.67
N GLU A 188 -1.51 -3.70 25.49
CA GLU A 188 -2.09 -3.33 24.19
C GLU A 188 -2.97 -4.46 23.59
N ARG A 189 -3.06 -5.62 24.27
CA ARG A 189 -3.83 -6.79 23.80
C ARG A 189 -5.32 -6.76 24.12
N LYS A 190 -5.85 -5.65 24.64
CA LYS A 190 -7.27 -5.53 25.00
C LYS A 190 -7.80 -4.14 24.67
N LEU A 191 -7.78 -3.84 23.39
CA LEU A 191 -8.57 -2.74 22.84
C LEU A 191 -9.57 -3.37 21.88
N LEU A 192 -10.84 -3.00 22.05
CA LEU A 192 -11.93 -3.20 21.09
C LEU A 192 -12.89 -4.40 21.25
N GLN A 193 -13.28 -4.71 22.49
CA GLN A 193 -14.64 -5.23 22.75
C GLN A 193 -15.60 -4.17 23.31
N SER A 194 -15.16 -2.92 23.45
CA SER A 194 -16.01 -1.79 23.82
C SER A 194 -15.39 -0.48 23.32
N ILE A 195 -16.21 0.57 23.35
CA ILE A 195 -15.87 2.00 23.20
C ILE A 195 -14.87 2.41 24.29
N GLY A 196 -13.65 1.86 24.26
CA GLY A 196 -12.68 1.90 25.36
C GLY A 196 -11.37 2.62 25.03
N VAL A 197 -11.30 3.28 23.88
CA VAL A 197 -10.18 4.17 23.54
C VAL A 197 -10.64 5.59 23.80
N SER A 198 -10.01 6.28 24.75
CA SER A 198 -10.27 7.71 24.93
C SER A 198 -9.85 8.43 23.65
N PRO A 199 -10.75 9.17 22.98
CA PRO A 199 -10.37 9.94 21.80
C PRO A 199 -9.46 11.10 22.20
N ASP A 200 -8.48 11.41 21.35
CA ASP A 200 -7.65 12.61 21.45
C ASP A 200 -8.39 13.83 20.88
N ALA A 201 -9.28 13.60 19.91
CA ALA A 201 -10.15 14.60 19.32
C ALA A 201 -11.53 14.03 19.00
N VAL A 202 -12.57 14.84 19.17
CA VAL A 202 -13.96 14.52 18.80
C VAL A 202 -14.43 15.49 17.73
N VAL A 203 -14.98 14.96 16.64
CA VAL A 203 -15.61 15.74 15.57
C VAL A 203 -17.12 15.53 15.64
N ALA A 204 -17.89 16.61 15.68
CA ALA A 204 -19.36 16.54 15.76
C ALA A 204 -20.04 17.71 15.04
N LEU A 205 -21.02 17.42 14.18
CA LEU A 205 -21.80 18.42 13.46
C LEU A 205 -22.74 19.23 14.37
N ASP A 206 -23.14 18.67 15.51
CA ASP A 206 -24.04 19.29 16.49
C ASP A 206 -23.31 20.24 17.47
N GLY A 207 -22.01 20.44 17.30
CA GLY A 207 -21.18 21.28 18.16
C GLY A 207 -20.78 20.65 19.50
N SER A 208 -21.12 19.38 19.75
CA SER A 208 -20.77 18.68 21.00
C SER A 208 -19.35 18.09 21.03
N GLY A 209 -18.56 18.32 19.98
CA GLY A 209 -17.18 17.86 19.82
C GLY A 209 -16.15 19.00 19.93
N ASN A 210 -14.87 18.67 19.78
CA ASN A 210 -13.79 19.64 19.71
C ASN A 210 -13.77 20.39 18.37
N TYR A 211 -14.17 19.72 17.28
CA TYR A 211 -14.15 20.24 15.92
C TYR A 211 -15.47 20.00 15.20
N ALA A 212 -15.83 20.90 14.27
CA ALA A 212 -16.96 20.73 13.38
C ALA A 212 -16.59 20.01 12.06
N ARG A 213 -15.33 20.13 11.63
CA ARG A 213 -14.79 19.52 10.41
C ARG A 213 -13.76 18.45 10.72
N ILE A 214 -13.67 17.45 9.85
CA ILE A 214 -12.75 16.33 10.04
C ILE A 214 -11.31 16.77 9.80
N MET A 215 -11.07 17.59 8.77
CA MET A 215 -9.72 18.08 8.46
C MET A 215 -9.12 18.92 9.59
N ASP A 216 -9.93 19.67 10.34
CA ASP A 216 -9.44 20.46 11.48
C ASP A 216 -8.86 19.54 12.58
N ALA A 217 -9.51 18.41 12.86
CA ALA A 217 -9.00 17.40 13.78
C ALA A 217 -7.72 16.71 13.25
N VAL A 218 -7.65 16.45 11.93
CA VAL A 218 -6.46 15.89 11.28
C VAL A 218 -5.27 16.86 11.37
N LEU A 219 -5.49 18.16 11.16
CA LEU A 219 -4.45 19.18 11.23
C LEU A 219 -3.89 19.32 12.64
N ALA A 220 -4.73 19.16 13.67
CA ALA A 220 -4.33 19.20 15.08
C ALA A 220 -3.48 17.99 15.52
N ALA A 221 -3.57 16.86 14.83
CA ALA A 221 -2.76 15.69 15.14
C ALA A 221 -1.25 15.97 14.92
N PRO A 222 -0.33 15.47 15.76
CA PRO A 222 1.10 15.67 15.59
C PRO A 222 1.66 14.97 14.34
N ASP A 223 2.62 15.60 13.69
CA ASP A 223 3.37 15.00 12.58
C ASP A 223 4.35 13.93 13.09
N TYR A 224 4.52 12.86 12.31
CA TYR A 224 5.41 11.72 12.54
C TYR A 224 5.27 11.08 13.93
N SER A 225 4.08 11.17 14.53
CA SER A 225 3.83 10.58 15.83
C SER A 225 3.92 9.06 15.77
N MET A 226 4.74 8.49 16.66
CA MET A 226 4.79 7.04 16.89
C MET A 226 3.66 6.54 17.82
N LYS A 227 2.94 7.47 18.47
CA LYS A 227 1.74 7.16 19.25
C LYS A 227 0.50 7.27 18.36
N ARG A 228 -0.48 6.40 18.62
CA ARG A 228 -1.81 6.50 17.99
C ARG A 228 -2.48 7.81 18.38
N PHE A 229 -3.00 8.55 17.40
CA PHE A 229 -3.86 9.72 17.61
C PHE A 229 -5.29 9.38 17.17
N VAL A 230 -6.24 9.39 18.10
CA VAL A 230 -7.59 8.86 17.91
C VAL A 230 -8.58 9.99 17.70
N ILE A 231 -9.21 10.01 16.53
CA ILE A 231 -10.27 10.95 16.17
C ILE A 231 -11.60 10.19 16.19
N HIS A 232 -12.46 10.53 17.14
CA HIS A 232 -13.85 10.04 17.17
C HIS A 232 -14.74 10.97 16.35
N ILE A 233 -15.39 10.43 15.33
CA ILE A 233 -16.26 11.18 14.43
C ILE A 233 -17.69 10.74 14.71
N LYS A 234 -18.47 11.61 15.36
CA LYS A 234 -19.85 11.30 15.72
C LYS A 234 -20.71 11.06 14.47
N LYS A 235 -21.88 10.46 14.67
CA LYS A 235 -22.86 10.23 13.61
C LYS A 235 -23.17 11.51 12.82
N GLY A 236 -23.32 11.37 11.52
CA GLY A 236 -23.56 12.49 10.61
C GLY A 236 -23.03 12.21 9.21
N VAL A 237 -23.50 13.02 8.25
CA VAL A 237 -22.97 13.06 6.90
C VAL A 237 -22.07 14.28 6.77
N TYR A 238 -20.77 14.04 6.68
CA TYR A 238 -19.73 15.05 6.55
C TYR A 238 -19.41 15.24 5.08
N VAL A 239 -19.93 16.31 4.48
CA VAL A 239 -19.64 16.66 3.08
C VAL A 239 -18.30 17.37 3.01
N GLU A 240 -17.23 16.59 2.90
CA GLU A 240 -15.85 17.06 2.99
C GLU A 240 -14.92 16.15 2.18
N ASN A 241 -14.01 16.74 1.39
CA ASN A 241 -12.88 16.01 0.82
C ASN A 241 -11.70 16.06 1.80
N VAL A 242 -11.35 14.92 2.41
CA VAL A 242 -10.35 14.82 3.48
C VAL A 242 -9.07 14.19 2.93
N GLU A 243 -7.91 14.80 3.22
CA GLU A 243 -6.60 14.29 2.80
C GLU A 243 -5.63 14.21 3.99
N ILE A 244 -5.33 13.00 4.44
CA ILE A 244 -4.31 12.73 5.46
C ILE A 244 -2.94 12.55 4.77
N LYS A 245 -2.15 13.63 4.75
CA LYS A 245 -0.85 13.66 4.07
C LYS A 245 0.21 12.79 4.77
N LYS A 246 1.29 12.48 4.03
CA LYS A 246 2.40 11.58 4.41
C LYS A 246 3.07 11.82 5.78
N LYS A 247 2.95 13.02 6.35
CA LYS A 247 3.50 13.35 7.68
C LYS A 247 2.61 12.91 8.85
N LYS A 248 1.31 12.72 8.63
CA LYS A 248 0.34 12.42 9.68
C LYS A 248 0.29 10.91 9.97
N TRP A 249 1.26 10.42 10.73
CA TRP A 249 1.38 8.98 11.05
C TRP A 249 0.44 8.55 12.17
N ASN A 250 0.04 7.28 12.14
CA ASN A 250 -0.68 6.59 13.22
C ASN A 250 -2.02 7.22 13.64
N ILE A 251 -2.69 7.96 12.75
CA ILE A 251 -4.06 8.42 12.97
C ILE A 251 -5.03 7.23 12.94
N MET A 252 -5.94 7.19 13.90
CA MET A 252 -7.08 6.29 13.92
C MET A 252 -8.37 7.10 13.91
N MET A 253 -9.25 6.83 12.94
CA MET A 253 -10.58 7.39 12.87
C MET A 253 -11.61 6.33 13.27
N VAL A 254 -12.50 6.69 14.19
CA VAL A 254 -13.58 5.83 14.66
C VAL A 254 -14.89 6.56 14.48
N GLY A 255 -15.82 6.00 13.71
CA GLY A 255 -17.19 6.50 13.59
C GLY A 255 -18.13 5.87 14.63
N ASP A 256 -19.37 6.35 14.66
CA ASP A 256 -20.45 5.78 15.49
C ASP A 256 -21.10 4.54 14.86
N GLY A 257 -20.66 4.14 13.66
CA GLY A 257 -21.21 3.00 12.91
C GLY A 257 -21.08 3.19 11.41
N ILE A 258 -20.95 2.07 10.68
CA ILE A 258 -20.77 2.06 9.22
C ILE A 258 -21.85 2.87 8.48
N ASP A 259 -23.10 2.81 8.92
CA ASP A 259 -24.23 3.56 8.33
C ASP A 259 -24.55 4.88 9.08
N ALA A 260 -23.89 5.14 10.21
CA ALA A 260 -24.17 6.28 11.09
C ALA A 260 -23.23 7.47 10.83
N THR A 261 -21.95 7.20 10.54
CA THR A 261 -20.94 8.22 10.23
C THR A 261 -20.50 8.04 8.78
N VAL A 262 -20.70 9.07 7.95
CA VAL A 262 -20.41 9.03 6.51
C VAL A 262 -19.61 10.26 6.09
N ILE A 263 -18.49 10.07 5.43
CA ILE A 263 -17.72 11.12 4.76
C ILE A 263 -18.07 11.07 3.27
N SER A 264 -18.57 12.18 2.74
CA SER A 264 -19.18 12.23 1.40
C SER A 264 -18.54 13.31 0.53
N GLY A 265 -18.28 12.96 -0.73
CA GLY A 265 -17.84 13.86 -1.79
C GLY A 265 -18.45 13.48 -3.12
N ASN A 266 -18.12 14.23 -4.17
CA ASN A 266 -18.65 14.02 -5.53
C ASN A 266 -17.68 14.43 -6.65
N ARG A 267 -16.37 14.53 -6.35
CA ARG A 267 -15.38 14.85 -7.39
C ARG A 267 -15.28 13.69 -8.39
N SER A 268 -15.11 14.03 -9.66
CA SER A 268 -15.12 13.04 -10.74
C SER A 268 -14.23 13.45 -11.91
N PHE A 269 -13.88 12.46 -12.74
CA PHE A 269 -13.11 12.69 -13.96
C PHE A 269 -13.84 13.60 -14.94
N ILE A 270 -15.15 13.44 -15.11
CA ILE A 270 -15.93 14.31 -16.02
C ILE A 270 -15.89 15.78 -15.57
N ASP A 271 -15.89 16.04 -14.26
CA ASP A 271 -15.86 17.39 -13.70
C ASP A 271 -14.46 18.03 -13.67
N GLY A 272 -13.49 17.44 -14.37
CA GLY A 272 -12.15 18.02 -14.54
C GLY A 272 -11.08 17.52 -13.57
N TRP A 273 -11.45 16.70 -12.58
CA TRP A 273 -10.49 16.12 -11.65
C TRP A 273 -9.75 14.95 -12.30
N THR A 274 -8.52 14.70 -11.85
CA THR A 274 -7.86 13.43 -12.13
C THR A 274 -8.49 12.32 -11.28
N THR A 275 -8.37 11.06 -11.69
CA THR A 275 -8.82 9.93 -10.86
C THR A 275 -8.16 9.98 -9.47
N PHE A 276 -6.87 10.30 -9.39
CA PHE A 276 -6.12 10.40 -8.12
C PHE A 276 -6.71 11.43 -7.14
N ARG A 277 -7.08 12.63 -7.61
CA ARG A 277 -7.69 13.70 -6.79
C ARG A 277 -9.21 13.71 -6.75
N SER A 278 -9.87 12.79 -7.45
CA SER A 278 -11.33 12.59 -7.33
C SER A 278 -11.73 11.98 -5.97
N SER A 279 -10.76 11.49 -5.19
CA SER A 279 -10.96 10.87 -3.88
C SER A 279 -11.73 11.77 -2.91
N THR A 280 -12.78 11.20 -2.31
CA THR A 280 -13.48 11.81 -1.17
C THR A 280 -12.60 11.77 0.07
N PHE A 281 -11.98 10.62 0.32
CA PHE A 281 -11.00 10.46 1.39
C PHE A 281 -9.70 9.91 0.82
N ALA A 282 -8.58 10.57 1.14
CA ALA A 282 -7.24 10.14 0.76
C ALA A 282 -6.34 10.02 1.98
N VAL A 283 -5.53 8.96 2.06
CA VAL A 283 -4.58 8.77 3.16
C VAL A 283 -3.24 8.22 2.70
N SER A 284 -2.17 8.95 3.02
CA SER A 284 -0.77 8.57 2.74
C SER A 284 0.07 8.46 4.01
N GLY A 285 -0.43 8.92 5.16
CA GLY A 285 0.27 8.78 6.44
C GLY A 285 0.29 7.32 6.92
N ARG A 286 1.48 6.79 7.24
CA ARG A 286 1.69 5.38 7.64
C ARG A 286 0.86 4.97 8.87
N GLY A 287 0.40 3.72 8.87
CA GLY A 287 -0.24 3.09 10.03
C GLY A 287 -1.66 3.57 10.31
N PHE A 288 -2.34 4.09 9.29
CA PHE A 288 -3.70 4.61 9.42
C PHE A 288 -4.69 3.51 9.80
N ILE A 289 -5.68 3.83 10.64
CA ILE A 289 -6.82 2.95 10.91
C ILE A 289 -8.12 3.74 10.71
N ALA A 290 -9.06 3.17 9.97
CA ALA A 290 -10.45 3.58 9.99
C ALA A 290 -11.34 2.46 10.53
N ARG A 291 -12.35 2.83 11.31
CA ARG A 291 -13.31 1.90 11.88
C ARG A 291 -14.71 2.48 11.95
N ASP A 292 -15.72 1.64 11.70
CA ASP A 292 -17.14 1.96 11.92
C ASP A 292 -17.57 3.27 11.22
N ILE A 293 -17.13 3.48 9.98
CA ILE A 293 -17.34 4.71 9.20
C ILE A 293 -17.43 4.39 7.70
N SER A 294 -18.22 5.16 6.94
CA SER A 294 -18.29 5.05 5.48
C SER A 294 -17.62 6.22 4.77
N PHE A 295 -16.96 5.92 3.66
CA PHE A 295 -16.46 6.87 2.67
C PHE A 295 -17.30 6.71 1.40
N GLN A 296 -17.89 7.78 0.88
CA GLN A 296 -18.69 7.71 -0.34
C GLN A 296 -18.34 8.78 -1.36
N ASN A 297 -18.41 8.40 -2.63
CA ASN A 297 -18.45 9.33 -3.75
C ASN A 297 -19.81 9.24 -4.44
N THR A 298 -20.51 10.37 -4.52
CA THR A 298 -21.88 10.50 -5.03
C THR A 298 -21.97 10.93 -6.49
N ALA A 299 -20.85 11.01 -7.22
CA ALA A 299 -20.84 11.54 -8.57
C ALA A 299 -21.78 10.81 -9.56
N GLY A 300 -21.96 9.49 -9.40
CA GLY A 300 -22.80 8.68 -10.28
C GLY A 300 -22.04 8.01 -11.44
N PRO A 301 -22.63 6.99 -12.09
CA PRO A 301 -21.96 6.22 -13.14
C PRO A 301 -21.72 7.02 -14.44
N GLU A 302 -22.49 8.07 -14.68
CA GLU A 302 -22.33 9.01 -15.82
C GLU A 302 -21.11 9.92 -15.69
N LYS A 303 -20.53 10.02 -14.48
CA LYS A 303 -19.36 10.85 -14.19
C LYS A 303 -18.02 10.13 -14.33
N HIS A 304 -18.07 8.86 -14.75
CA HIS A 304 -16.91 7.97 -14.87
C HIS A 304 -16.12 7.84 -13.56
N GLN A 305 -14.79 7.90 -13.60
CA GLN A 305 -13.92 7.66 -12.45
C GLN A 305 -14.22 8.66 -11.32
N ALA A 306 -14.60 8.14 -10.15
CA ALA A 306 -14.97 8.95 -9.00
C ALA A 306 -14.66 8.19 -7.69
N VAL A 307 -13.48 8.43 -7.14
CA VAL A 307 -12.95 7.66 -6.02
C VAL A 307 -13.63 8.03 -4.69
N ALA A 308 -14.07 7.03 -3.93
CA ALA A 308 -14.58 7.22 -2.57
C ALA A 308 -13.43 7.22 -1.55
N LEU A 309 -12.55 6.22 -1.64
CA LEU A 309 -11.38 6.07 -0.78
C LEU A 309 -10.12 5.81 -1.60
N ARG A 310 -9.07 6.58 -1.37
CA ARG A 310 -7.71 6.32 -1.84
C ARG A 310 -6.78 6.07 -0.66
N SER A 311 -5.98 5.02 -0.71
CA SER A 311 -4.96 4.73 0.29
C SER A 311 -3.61 4.46 -0.36
N ASP A 312 -2.61 5.22 0.09
CA ASP A 312 -1.17 5.02 -0.14
C ASP A 312 -0.45 4.76 1.21
N SER A 313 -1.23 4.46 2.25
CA SER A 313 -0.76 4.28 3.62
C SER A 313 -0.27 2.85 3.86
N ASP A 314 1.04 2.71 4.08
CA ASP A 314 1.62 1.43 4.49
C ASP A 314 1.12 1.02 5.89
N LEU A 315 0.82 -0.27 6.04
CA LEU A 315 0.27 -0.87 7.25
C LEU A 315 -1.07 -0.26 7.66
N SER A 316 -1.92 0.07 6.68
CA SER A 316 -3.26 0.62 6.93
C SER A 316 -4.31 -0.45 7.17
N VAL A 317 -5.27 -0.14 8.05
CA VAL A 317 -6.41 -1.01 8.36
C VAL A 317 -7.73 -0.28 8.17
N PHE A 318 -8.68 -0.94 7.51
CA PHE A 318 -10.06 -0.51 7.40
C PHE A 318 -10.93 -1.62 7.99
N TYR A 319 -11.63 -1.33 9.10
CA TYR A 319 -12.39 -2.33 9.85
C TYR A 319 -13.86 -1.92 10.00
N ARG A 320 -14.78 -2.68 9.40
CA ARG A 320 -16.21 -2.32 9.33
C ARG A 320 -16.44 -0.94 8.72
N CYS A 321 -15.75 -0.72 7.60
CA CYS A 321 -15.90 0.49 6.81
C CYS A 321 -16.78 0.27 5.59
N GLY A 322 -17.53 1.31 5.21
CA GLY A 322 -18.20 1.36 3.92
C GLY A 322 -17.35 2.10 2.91
N ILE A 323 -17.20 1.57 1.70
CA ILE A 323 -16.56 2.25 0.58
C ILE A 323 -17.55 2.21 -0.58
N LEU A 324 -18.20 3.35 -0.82
CA LEU A 324 -19.43 3.40 -1.61
C LEU A 324 -19.24 4.34 -2.81
N GLY A 325 -19.29 3.79 -4.02
CA GLY A 325 -19.24 4.58 -5.25
C GLY A 325 -19.80 3.81 -6.44
N PHE A 326 -19.36 4.20 -7.65
CA PHE A 326 -19.65 3.52 -8.91
C PHE A 326 -18.33 3.06 -9.54
N GLN A 327 -17.84 3.76 -10.56
CA GLN A 327 -16.56 3.48 -11.18
C GLN A 327 -15.41 3.96 -10.28
N ASP A 328 -14.38 3.13 -10.11
CA ASP A 328 -13.15 3.43 -9.36
C ASP A 328 -13.37 3.73 -7.86
N SER A 329 -14.33 3.06 -7.21
CA SER A 329 -14.75 3.38 -5.83
C SER A 329 -13.62 3.30 -4.79
N LEU A 330 -12.81 2.24 -4.81
CA LEU A 330 -11.69 2.02 -3.90
C LEU A 330 -10.36 2.00 -4.69
N TYR A 331 -9.55 3.02 -4.46
CA TYR A 331 -8.20 3.11 -4.99
C TYR A 331 -7.19 2.65 -3.92
N THR A 332 -6.89 1.35 -3.89
CA THR A 332 -5.77 0.80 -3.12
C THR A 332 -4.46 1.08 -3.87
N HIS A 333 -4.00 2.33 -3.81
CA HIS A 333 -2.97 2.88 -4.70
C HIS A 333 -1.65 2.11 -4.61
N THR A 334 -1.04 2.06 -3.42
CA THR A 334 0.25 1.42 -3.17
C THR A 334 0.35 0.90 -1.72
N MET A 335 1.47 0.25 -1.37
CA MET A 335 1.81 -0.22 -0.02
C MET A 335 0.93 -1.37 0.51
N ARG A 336 1.12 -1.79 1.77
CA ARG A 336 0.38 -2.91 2.40
C ARG A 336 -0.89 -2.42 3.10
N GLN A 337 -2.01 -3.07 2.81
CA GLN A 337 -3.34 -2.66 3.29
C GLN A 337 -4.18 -3.86 3.72
N PHE A 338 -4.96 -3.71 4.79
CA PHE A 338 -5.87 -4.73 5.29
C PHE A 338 -7.30 -4.21 5.44
N PHE A 339 -8.24 -4.86 4.75
CA PHE A 339 -9.67 -4.55 4.81
C PHE A 339 -10.39 -5.72 5.49
N ARG A 340 -11.11 -5.45 6.58
CA ARG A 340 -11.80 -6.46 7.38
C ARG A 340 -13.25 -6.07 7.59
N GLU A 341 -14.18 -6.97 7.26
CA GLU A 341 -15.62 -6.76 7.48
C GLU A 341 -16.15 -5.47 6.82
N CYS A 342 -15.53 -5.04 5.71
CA CYS A 342 -15.94 -3.85 4.98
C CYS A 342 -17.08 -4.15 4.00
N ARG A 343 -17.90 -3.14 3.69
CA ARG A 343 -18.86 -3.14 2.58
C ARG A 343 -18.30 -2.29 1.44
N ILE A 344 -18.01 -2.90 0.30
CA ILE A 344 -17.42 -2.21 -0.87
C ILE A 344 -18.38 -2.35 -2.04
N THR A 345 -18.81 -1.23 -2.63
CA THR A 345 -19.79 -1.24 -3.72
C THR A 345 -19.31 -0.43 -4.92
N GLY A 346 -19.59 -0.90 -6.14
CA GLY A 346 -19.32 -0.12 -7.36
C GLY A 346 -19.68 -0.85 -8.65
N THR A 347 -19.22 -0.32 -9.79
CA THR A 347 -19.56 -0.84 -11.14
C THR A 347 -18.31 -1.31 -11.89
N VAL A 348 -17.56 -0.37 -12.45
CA VAL A 348 -16.35 -0.62 -13.25
C VAL A 348 -15.13 -0.40 -12.38
N ASP A 349 -14.23 -1.38 -12.37
CA ASP A 349 -12.91 -1.34 -11.72
C ASP A 349 -12.97 -0.82 -10.28
N PHE A 350 -14.02 -1.18 -9.56
CA PHE A 350 -14.34 -0.46 -8.32
C PHE A 350 -13.41 -0.82 -7.15
N ILE A 351 -12.51 -1.78 -7.31
CA ILE A 351 -11.33 -2.01 -6.49
C ILE A 351 -10.10 -2.06 -7.41
N PHE A 352 -9.27 -1.03 -7.38
CA PHE A 352 -8.15 -0.90 -8.31
C PHE A 352 -6.92 -0.27 -7.66
N GLY A 353 -5.78 -0.38 -8.35
CA GLY A 353 -4.49 0.08 -7.87
C GLY A 353 -3.44 -1.02 -7.84
N ASP A 354 -2.35 -0.76 -7.12
CA ASP A 354 -1.13 -1.58 -7.12
C ASP A 354 -0.61 -1.82 -5.70
N ALA A 355 -1.51 -1.78 -4.72
CA ALA A 355 -1.19 -2.16 -3.35
C ALA A 355 -1.00 -3.68 -3.19
N THR A 356 -0.37 -4.08 -2.10
CA THR A 356 -0.51 -5.44 -1.56
C THR A 356 -1.68 -5.41 -0.57
N ALA A 357 -2.88 -5.77 -1.04
CA ALA A 357 -4.11 -5.62 -0.25
C ALA A 357 -4.79 -6.97 0.01
N VAL A 358 -5.15 -7.21 1.29
CA VAL A 358 -5.97 -8.35 1.69
C VAL A 358 -7.35 -7.86 2.15
N PHE A 359 -8.39 -8.45 1.58
CA PHE A 359 -9.79 -8.26 1.93
C PHE A 359 -10.28 -9.52 2.63
N GLN A 360 -10.69 -9.41 3.89
CA GLN A 360 -11.11 -10.56 4.69
C GLN A 360 -12.50 -10.34 5.29
N ASN A 361 -13.40 -11.30 5.07
CA ASN A 361 -14.79 -11.22 5.51
C ASN A 361 -15.53 -9.96 5.00
N CYS A 362 -15.14 -9.44 3.83
CA CYS A 362 -15.79 -8.26 3.24
C CYS A 362 -17.04 -8.64 2.43
N LEU A 363 -18.01 -7.73 2.40
CA LEU A 363 -19.14 -7.77 1.49
C LEU A 363 -18.80 -6.91 0.25
N ILE A 364 -18.71 -7.56 -0.91
CA ILE A 364 -18.34 -6.94 -2.19
C ILE A 364 -19.58 -6.96 -3.08
N GLN A 365 -20.12 -5.79 -3.44
CA GLN A 365 -21.39 -5.69 -4.15
C GLN A 365 -21.28 -4.91 -5.45
N ALA A 366 -21.56 -5.56 -6.57
CA ALA A 366 -21.65 -4.86 -7.84
C ALA A 366 -22.99 -4.13 -7.96
N LYS A 367 -22.97 -2.90 -8.48
CA LYS A 367 -24.14 -2.03 -8.63
C LYS A 367 -24.64 -2.00 -10.06
N LYS A 368 -25.85 -1.46 -10.23
CA LYS A 368 -26.38 -1.11 -11.54
C LYS A 368 -25.62 0.09 -12.12
N GLY A 369 -24.91 -0.15 -13.22
CA GLY A 369 -24.23 0.89 -14.00
C GLY A 369 -25.07 1.46 -15.15
N LEU A 370 -24.38 2.02 -16.14
CA LEU A 370 -24.99 2.49 -17.39
C LEU A 370 -25.52 1.30 -18.24
N PRO A 371 -26.49 1.52 -19.14
CA PRO A 371 -26.94 0.48 -20.07
C PRO A 371 -25.76 -0.15 -20.83
N ASN A 372 -25.73 -1.49 -20.89
CA ASN A 372 -24.67 -2.29 -21.52
C ASN A 372 -23.26 -2.14 -20.91
N GLN A 373 -23.10 -1.41 -19.80
CA GLN A 373 -21.84 -1.37 -19.06
C GLN A 373 -21.57 -2.75 -18.45
N LYS A 374 -20.34 -3.22 -18.59
CA LYS A 374 -19.84 -4.41 -17.91
C LYS A 374 -19.25 -3.99 -16.58
N ASN A 375 -19.64 -4.67 -15.51
CA ASN A 375 -19.03 -4.48 -14.20
C ASN A 375 -17.75 -5.31 -14.08
N THR A 376 -16.75 -4.75 -13.42
CA THR A 376 -15.48 -5.41 -13.10
C THR A 376 -15.15 -5.10 -11.65
N ILE A 377 -15.03 -6.15 -10.83
CA ILE A 377 -14.75 -5.97 -9.40
C ILE A 377 -13.33 -5.43 -9.21
N THR A 378 -12.35 -6.03 -9.88
CA THR A 378 -10.95 -5.63 -9.75
C THR A 378 -10.29 -5.14 -11.03
N ALA A 379 -9.35 -4.21 -10.87
CA ALA A 379 -8.40 -3.82 -11.89
C ALA A 379 -6.99 -3.64 -11.28
N HIS A 380 -6.30 -4.76 -11.04
CA HIS A 380 -4.98 -4.73 -10.41
C HIS A 380 -3.88 -4.23 -11.36
N GLY A 381 -3.02 -3.34 -10.85
CA GLY A 381 -2.09 -2.50 -11.60
C GLY A 381 -0.62 -2.92 -11.63
N ARG A 382 -0.26 -4.13 -11.20
CA ARG A 382 1.14 -4.61 -11.21
C ARG A 382 1.79 -4.56 -12.58
N LYS A 383 2.97 -3.94 -12.68
CA LYS A 383 3.70 -3.73 -13.93
C LYS A 383 5.02 -4.47 -14.02
N ASP A 384 5.65 -4.76 -12.90
CA ASP A 384 6.91 -5.48 -12.82
C ASP A 384 6.69 -6.79 -12.02
N PRO A 385 7.22 -7.93 -12.50
CA PRO A 385 7.03 -9.22 -11.85
C PRO A 385 7.70 -9.30 -10.47
N ASN A 386 8.68 -8.45 -10.18
CA ASN A 386 9.37 -8.35 -8.90
C ASN A 386 8.54 -7.61 -7.84
N GLU A 387 7.45 -6.94 -8.22
CA GLU A 387 6.58 -6.30 -7.23
C GLU A 387 5.85 -7.34 -6.37
N PRO A 388 5.81 -7.15 -5.03
CA PRO A 388 5.06 -8.02 -4.12
C PRO A 388 3.55 -7.69 -4.12
N THR A 389 3.07 -6.86 -5.04
CA THR A 389 1.72 -6.28 -5.06
C THR A 389 0.67 -7.23 -5.64
N GLY A 390 -0.59 -7.04 -5.28
CA GLY A 390 -1.68 -7.92 -5.67
C GLY A 390 -2.88 -7.77 -4.75
N PHE A 391 -4.02 -8.31 -5.17
CA PHE A 391 -5.21 -8.39 -4.34
C PHE A 391 -5.50 -9.82 -3.91
N SER A 392 -5.85 -9.99 -2.63
CA SER A 392 -6.25 -11.26 -2.04
C SER A 392 -7.60 -11.09 -1.35
N PHE A 393 -8.61 -11.82 -1.82
CA PHE A 393 -9.96 -11.83 -1.26
C PHE A 393 -10.18 -13.17 -0.56
N GLN A 394 -10.37 -13.13 0.76
CA GLN A 394 -10.56 -14.32 1.59
C GLN A 394 -11.85 -14.23 2.39
N PHE A 395 -12.68 -15.28 2.39
CA PHE A 395 -13.95 -15.33 3.13
C PHE A 395 -14.93 -14.19 2.76
N CYS A 396 -14.77 -13.61 1.57
CA CYS A 396 -15.61 -12.50 1.14
C CYS A 396 -16.94 -13.00 0.58
N ASN A 397 -17.93 -12.12 0.56
CA ASN A 397 -19.23 -12.37 -0.04
C ASN A 397 -19.39 -11.48 -1.28
N VAL A 398 -19.38 -12.06 -2.47
CA VAL A 398 -19.44 -11.37 -3.76
C VAL A 398 -20.86 -11.49 -4.34
N THR A 399 -21.60 -10.37 -4.30
CA THR A 399 -23.04 -10.31 -4.63
C THR A 399 -23.40 -9.12 -5.51
N ALA A 400 -24.63 -9.09 -5.99
CA ALA A 400 -25.24 -7.88 -6.56
C ALA A 400 -25.77 -7.00 -5.41
N ASP A 401 -25.63 -5.68 -5.54
CA ASP A 401 -26.39 -4.72 -4.74
C ASP A 401 -27.88 -4.80 -5.16
N SER A 402 -28.74 -4.31 -4.29
CA SER A 402 -30.21 -4.27 -4.44
C SER A 402 -30.68 -3.69 -5.78
N ASP A 403 -29.94 -2.72 -6.34
CA ASP A 403 -30.28 -2.09 -7.62
C ASP A 403 -29.93 -2.95 -8.85
N LEU A 404 -28.99 -3.88 -8.70
CA LEU A 404 -28.51 -4.80 -9.74
C LEU A 404 -29.18 -6.18 -9.64
N ALA A 405 -29.62 -6.60 -8.45
CA ALA A 405 -30.19 -7.92 -8.22
C ALA A 405 -31.28 -8.34 -9.24
N PRO A 406 -32.22 -7.46 -9.67
CA PRO A 406 -33.21 -7.81 -10.68
C PRO A 406 -32.66 -7.95 -12.11
N LEU A 407 -31.41 -7.54 -12.34
CA LEU A 407 -30.77 -7.40 -13.66
C LEU A 407 -29.56 -8.33 -13.83
N VAL A 408 -29.27 -9.21 -12.87
CA VAL A 408 -28.11 -10.13 -12.90
C VAL A 408 -28.04 -10.99 -14.16
N SER A 409 -29.17 -11.30 -14.79
CA SER A 409 -29.23 -12.07 -16.05
C SER A 409 -28.82 -11.25 -17.28
N THR A 410 -28.92 -9.92 -17.21
CA THR A 410 -28.68 -9.00 -18.33
C THR A 410 -27.42 -8.16 -18.19
N THR A 411 -26.99 -7.90 -16.95
CA THR A 411 -25.80 -7.10 -16.66
C THR A 411 -24.61 -8.01 -16.39
N GLN A 412 -23.59 -7.92 -17.25
CA GLN A 412 -22.40 -8.74 -17.14
C GLN A 412 -21.49 -8.22 -16.02
N THR A 413 -21.13 -9.09 -15.07
CA THR A 413 -20.17 -8.80 -14.01
C THR A 413 -19.03 -9.82 -13.99
N TYR A 414 -17.80 -9.32 -13.85
CA TYR A 414 -16.57 -10.12 -13.84
C TYR A 414 -15.77 -9.85 -12.56
N LEU A 415 -14.99 -10.85 -12.13
CA LEU A 415 -14.08 -10.76 -10.99
C LEU A 415 -13.02 -9.69 -11.19
N GLY A 416 -12.58 -9.45 -12.42
CA GLY A 416 -11.68 -8.35 -12.74
C GLY A 416 -11.16 -8.36 -14.17
N ARG A 417 -10.29 -7.39 -14.46
CA ARG A 417 -9.56 -7.24 -15.73
C ARG A 417 -8.14 -6.70 -15.54
N PRO A 418 -7.16 -7.08 -16.39
CA PRO A 418 -5.75 -6.79 -16.14
C PRO A 418 -5.36 -5.37 -16.56
N TRP A 419 -5.48 -4.40 -15.64
CA TRP A 419 -5.11 -3.01 -15.92
C TRP A 419 -3.67 -2.87 -16.40
N LYS A 420 -2.74 -3.69 -15.87
CA LYS A 420 -1.33 -3.71 -16.26
C LYS A 420 -0.81 -5.15 -16.45
N THR A 421 0.35 -5.27 -17.08
CA THR A 421 0.89 -6.51 -17.68
C THR A 421 0.98 -7.70 -16.71
N TYR A 422 1.29 -7.48 -15.44
CA TYR A 422 1.45 -8.56 -14.45
C TYR A 422 0.34 -8.56 -13.41
N SER A 423 -0.85 -8.05 -13.75
CA SER A 423 -2.03 -7.97 -12.88
C SER A 423 -2.21 -9.24 -12.04
N ARG A 424 -2.42 -9.08 -10.73
CA ARG A 424 -2.44 -10.21 -9.78
C ARG A 424 -3.64 -10.10 -8.85
N THR A 425 -4.53 -11.08 -8.89
CA THR A 425 -5.74 -11.10 -8.06
C THR A 425 -6.12 -12.53 -7.73
N VAL A 426 -6.41 -12.78 -6.46
CA VAL A 426 -6.79 -14.11 -5.95
C VAL A 426 -8.10 -14.01 -5.18
N PHE A 427 -9.07 -14.84 -5.54
CA PHE A 427 -10.29 -15.06 -4.76
C PHE A 427 -10.23 -16.45 -4.13
N MET A 428 -10.25 -16.53 -2.81
CA MET A 428 -10.16 -17.78 -2.09
C MET A 428 -11.20 -17.89 -0.97
N GLN A 429 -11.76 -19.09 -0.79
CA GLN A 429 -12.73 -19.42 0.26
C GLN A 429 -13.88 -18.39 0.35
N SER A 430 -14.26 -17.81 -0.79
CA SER A 430 -15.24 -16.73 -0.86
C SER A 430 -16.53 -17.23 -1.50
N PHE A 431 -17.66 -16.64 -1.09
CA PHE A 431 -18.94 -16.90 -1.74
C PHE A 431 -19.09 -15.99 -2.96
N MET A 432 -19.57 -16.55 -4.08
CA MET A 432 -19.88 -15.85 -5.31
C MET A 432 -21.31 -16.20 -5.73
N SER A 433 -22.21 -15.22 -5.71
CA SER A 433 -23.56 -15.39 -6.26
C SER A 433 -23.54 -15.53 -7.79
N GLU A 434 -24.69 -15.82 -8.38
CA GLU A 434 -24.93 -15.98 -9.81
C GLU A 434 -24.62 -14.73 -10.67
N LEU A 435 -24.30 -13.57 -10.06
CA LEU A 435 -23.93 -12.39 -10.83
C LEU A 435 -22.63 -12.57 -11.64
N ILE A 436 -21.73 -13.45 -11.17
CA ILE A 436 -20.43 -13.64 -11.81
C ILE A 436 -20.61 -14.47 -13.06
N ARG A 437 -20.21 -13.88 -14.18
CA ARG A 437 -20.21 -14.51 -15.49
C ARG A 437 -19.41 -15.83 -15.48
N PRO A 438 -19.84 -16.89 -16.20
CA PRO A 438 -19.12 -18.16 -16.25
C PRO A 438 -17.65 -18.01 -16.67
N GLU A 439 -17.36 -17.07 -17.56
CA GLU A 439 -16.02 -16.70 -18.01
C GLU A 439 -15.12 -16.22 -16.85
N GLY A 440 -15.73 -15.63 -15.81
CA GLY A 440 -15.10 -15.17 -14.56
C GLY A 440 -14.33 -13.86 -14.71
N TRP A 441 -13.48 -13.75 -15.72
CA TRP A 441 -12.54 -12.64 -15.93
C TRP A 441 -12.74 -12.00 -17.30
N LEU A 442 -12.41 -10.71 -17.42
CA LEU A 442 -12.60 -9.94 -18.66
C LEU A 442 -11.25 -9.43 -19.20
N GLU A 443 -11.05 -9.50 -20.51
CA GLU A 443 -9.85 -8.93 -21.14
C GLU A 443 -9.78 -7.42 -20.91
N TRP A 444 -8.55 -6.89 -20.80
CA TRP A 444 -8.36 -5.43 -20.84
C TRP A 444 -8.46 -4.90 -22.27
N ASN A 445 -7.64 -5.46 -23.18
CA ASN A 445 -7.64 -5.16 -24.60
C ASN A 445 -6.98 -6.28 -25.41
N GLY A 446 -7.76 -7.03 -26.19
CA GLY A 446 -7.26 -8.15 -26.99
C GLY A 446 -6.53 -9.18 -26.12
N ASN A 447 -5.31 -9.54 -26.51
CA ASN A 447 -4.46 -10.51 -25.80
C ASN A 447 -3.50 -9.88 -24.77
N PHE A 448 -3.64 -8.60 -24.46
CA PHE A 448 -2.79 -7.92 -23.48
C PHE A 448 -2.82 -8.63 -22.12
N ALA A 449 -1.64 -8.87 -21.54
CA ALA A 449 -1.41 -9.46 -20.22
C ALA A 449 -1.88 -10.89 -19.99
N LEU A 450 -2.61 -11.53 -20.92
CA LEU A 450 -3.25 -12.83 -20.69
C LEU A 450 -2.26 -13.97 -20.36
N ASP A 451 -1.01 -13.84 -20.82
CA ASP A 451 0.06 -14.81 -20.56
C ASP A 451 0.90 -14.51 -19.32
N THR A 452 0.82 -13.29 -18.78
CA THR A 452 1.71 -12.77 -17.73
C THR A 452 0.98 -12.40 -16.43
N LEU A 453 -0.33 -12.18 -16.49
CA LEU A 453 -1.17 -11.98 -15.31
C LEU A 453 -1.18 -13.23 -14.42
N TYR A 454 -1.60 -13.07 -13.18
CA TYR A 454 -1.83 -14.16 -12.22
C TYR A 454 -3.21 -13.99 -11.59
N TYR A 455 -4.20 -14.66 -12.17
CA TYR A 455 -5.57 -14.70 -11.65
C TYR A 455 -5.88 -16.08 -11.12
N ALA A 456 -6.26 -16.15 -9.84
CA ALA A 456 -6.46 -17.43 -9.17
C ALA A 456 -7.77 -17.52 -8.40
N GLU A 457 -8.37 -18.70 -8.43
CA GLU A 457 -9.54 -19.07 -7.63
C GLU A 457 -9.24 -20.33 -6.81
N TYR A 458 -9.60 -20.33 -5.52
CA TYR A 458 -9.39 -21.46 -4.62
C TYR A 458 -10.58 -21.68 -3.68
N LEU A 459 -11.23 -22.84 -3.76
CA LEU A 459 -12.33 -23.25 -2.87
C LEU A 459 -13.43 -22.18 -2.68
N ASN A 460 -13.77 -21.45 -3.73
CA ASN A 460 -14.93 -20.54 -3.71
C ASN A 460 -16.24 -21.35 -3.76
N THR A 461 -17.33 -20.76 -3.25
CA THR A 461 -18.65 -21.40 -3.17
C THR A 461 -19.73 -20.50 -3.77
N GLY A 462 -20.94 -21.03 -3.99
CA GLY A 462 -22.06 -20.29 -4.59
C GLY A 462 -22.19 -20.48 -6.09
N ALA A 463 -23.30 -19.99 -6.65
CA ALA A 463 -23.68 -20.25 -8.05
C ALA A 463 -22.70 -19.65 -9.07
N GLY A 464 -22.00 -18.57 -8.73
CA GLY A 464 -20.99 -17.94 -9.59
C GLY A 464 -19.58 -18.54 -9.49
N ALA A 465 -19.34 -19.47 -8.55
CA ALA A 465 -18.01 -20.02 -8.28
C ALA A 465 -17.60 -21.18 -9.22
N GLY A 466 -18.47 -21.60 -10.15
CA GLY A 466 -18.18 -22.70 -11.06
C GLY A 466 -17.02 -22.39 -12.01
N ILE A 467 -15.97 -23.23 -12.00
CA ILE A 467 -14.74 -23.01 -12.78
C ILE A 467 -14.73 -23.62 -14.19
N ALA A 468 -15.71 -24.47 -14.54
CA ALA A 468 -15.69 -25.28 -15.76
C ALA A 468 -15.68 -24.47 -17.07
N ASN A 469 -16.24 -23.25 -17.04
CA ASN A 469 -16.38 -22.37 -18.20
C ASN A 469 -15.54 -21.09 -18.09
N ARG A 470 -14.56 -21.08 -17.18
CA ARG A 470 -13.64 -19.96 -17.02
C ARG A 470 -12.78 -19.79 -18.28
N VAL A 471 -12.27 -18.57 -18.44
CA VAL A 471 -11.28 -18.25 -19.48
C VAL A 471 -10.11 -19.23 -19.49
N LYS A 472 -9.53 -19.48 -20.66
CA LYS A 472 -8.41 -20.43 -20.87
C LYS A 472 -7.05 -19.72 -20.97
N TRP A 473 -6.93 -18.55 -20.36
CA TRP A 473 -5.69 -17.76 -20.40
C TRP A 473 -4.58 -18.49 -19.63
N ARG A 474 -3.34 -18.37 -20.09
CA ARG A 474 -2.19 -18.99 -19.40
C ARG A 474 -1.99 -18.45 -17.98
N GLY A 475 -2.31 -17.18 -17.75
CA GLY A 475 -2.24 -16.55 -16.43
C GLY A 475 -3.42 -16.88 -15.49
N TYR A 476 -4.44 -17.62 -15.95
CA TYR A 476 -5.54 -18.06 -15.10
C TYR A 476 -5.22 -19.40 -14.43
N HIS A 477 -5.55 -19.51 -13.14
CA HIS A 477 -5.29 -20.68 -12.33
C HIS A 477 -6.50 -21.04 -11.47
N ALA A 478 -6.95 -22.30 -11.57
CA ALA A 478 -7.90 -22.88 -10.64
C ALA A 478 -7.15 -23.85 -9.73
N PHE A 479 -7.13 -23.57 -8.43
CA PHE A 479 -6.37 -24.37 -7.46
C PHE A 479 -7.31 -25.18 -6.56
N ASN A 480 -6.82 -26.34 -6.14
CA ASN A 480 -7.45 -27.22 -5.17
C ASN A 480 -6.56 -27.53 -3.97
N ASP A 481 -5.27 -27.17 -4.02
CA ASP A 481 -4.32 -27.29 -2.91
C ASP A 481 -4.03 -25.92 -2.29
N SER A 482 -4.15 -25.85 -0.96
CA SER A 482 -3.83 -24.67 -0.15
C SER A 482 -2.37 -24.22 -0.30
N SER A 483 -1.43 -25.13 -0.58
CA SER A 483 -0.01 -24.80 -0.77
C SER A 483 0.23 -23.86 -1.95
N GLN A 484 -0.66 -23.87 -2.95
CA GLN A 484 -0.56 -23.03 -4.15
C GLN A 484 -1.02 -21.60 -3.91
N VAL A 485 -1.74 -21.35 -2.80
CA VAL A 485 -2.33 -20.06 -2.46
C VAL A 485 -1.95 -19.55 -1.06
N SER A 486 -1.12 -20.28 -0.31
CA SER A 486 -0.66 -19.90 1.05
C SER A 486 0.02 -18.54 1.08
N ASN A 487 0.72 -18.18 0.00
CA ASN A 487 1.44 -16.93 -0.12
C ASN A 487 0.50 -15.71 -0.25
N PHE A 488 -0.80 -15.93 -0.48
CA PHE A 488 -1.83 -14.88 -0.51
C PHE A 488 -2.58 -14.72 0.81
N THR A 489 -2.24 -15.49 1.84
CA THR A 489 -2.82 -15.34 3.19
C THR A 489 -2.31 -14.10 3.91
N VAL A 490 -3.01 -13.64 4.94
CA VAL A 490 -2.60 -12.46 5.73
C VAL A 490 -1.18 -12.59 6.28
N ALA A 491 -0.80 -13.77 6.77
CA ALA A 491 0.51 -14.02 7.38
C ALA A 491 1.66 -13.90 6.37
N GLN A 492 1.46 -14.28 5.12
CA GLN A 492 2.50 -14.28 4.09
C GLN A 492 2.45 -13.02 3.23
N PHE A 493 1.27 -12.67 2.72
CA PHE A 493 1.14 -11.67 1.67
C PHE A 493 1.41 -10.25 2.16
N ILE A 494 0.89 -9.93 3.35
CA ILE A 494 1.06 -8.60 3.98
C ILE A 494 1.84 -8.70 5.29
N GLU A 495 2.39 -9.87 5.60
CA GLU A 495 3.12 -10.13 6.85
C GLU A 495 2.34 -9.71 8.11
N GLY A 496 1.03 -9.93 8.09
CA GLY A 496 0.09 -9.36 9.07
C GLY A 496 0.44 -9.66 10.52
N ASN A 497 1.06 -10.80 10.81
CA ASN A 497 1.50 -11.17 12.16
C ASN A 497 2.51 -10.20 12.79
N LEU A 498 3.23 -9.43 11.98
CA LEU A 498 4.21 -8.46 12.47
C LEU A 498 3.57 -7.15 12.94
N TRP A 499 2.38 -6.79 12.45
CA TRP A 499 1.83 -5.44 12.64
C TRP A 499 0.34 -5.40 12.99
N LEU A 500 -0.49 -6.31 12.45
CA LEU A 500 -1.93 -6.35 12.76
C LEU A 500 -2.26 -6.58 14.24
N PRO A 501 -1.54 -7.39 15.04
CA PRO A 501 -1.85 -7.54 16.46
C PRO A 501 -1.87 -6.22 17.24
N SER A 502 -1.03 -5.25 16.86
CA SER A 502 -0.99 -3.92 17.49
C SER A 502 -2.20 -3.04 17.18
N THR A 503 -2.97 -3.40 16.15
CA THR A 503 -4.17 -2.67 15.71
C THR A 503 -5.42 -3.06 16.51
N GLY A 504 -5.38 -4.22 17.17
CA GLY A 504 -6.53 -4.82 17.87
C GLY A 504 -7.59 -5.42 16.95
N VAL A 505 -7.43 -5.35 15.63
CA VAL A 505 -8.36 -5.98 14.67
C VAL A 505 -8.08 -7.48 14.62
N THR A 506 -9.15 -8.27 14.74
CA THR A 506 -9.09 -9.73 14.58
C THR A 506 -8.93 -10.10 13.11
N TYR A 507 -8.05 -11.06 12.83
CA TYR A 507 -7.81 -11.55 11.48
C TYR A 507 -7.50 -13.05 11.50
N THR A 508 -7.82 -13.72 10.40
CA THR A 508 -7.37 -15.09 10.14
C THR A 508 -6.03 -15.03 9.42
N ALA A 509 -4.97 -15.54 10.06
CA ALA A 509 -3.60 -15.37 9.57
C ALA A 509 -3.28 -16.26 8.36
N ALA A 510 -3.72 -17.53 8.38
CA ALA A 510 -3.45 -18.54 7.37
C ALA A 510 -4.67 -19.47 7.22
N PHE A 511 -4.61 -20.46 6.33
CA PHE A 511 -5.64 -21.51 6.27
C PHE A 511 -5.71 -22.27 7.58
N THR A 512 -6.91 -22.41 8.12
CA THR A 512 -7.16 -23.29 9.27
C THR A 512 -7.19 -24.73 8.77
N VAL A 513 -6.28 -25.56 9.28
CA VAL A 513 -6.26 -27.02 9.06
C VAL A 513 -7.48 -27.66 9.71
#